data_AF-A0A936DNK9-F1
#
_entry.id   AF-A0A936DNK9-F1
#
_cell.length_a   1.000
_cell.length_b   1.000
_cell.length_c   1.000
_cell.angle_alpha   90.00
_cell.angle_beta   90.00
_cell.angle_gamma   90.00
#
_symmetry.space_group_name_H-M   'P 1'
#
loop_
_entity.id
_entity.type
_entity.pdbx_description
1 polymer ?
#
loop_
_entity_poly.entity_id
_entity_poly.type
_entity_poly.pdbx_seq_one_letter_code
_entity_poly.pdbx_strand_id
1 'polypeptide(L)'
;MIGANPNLRIIVLNTIDEQLYINKKENETIDEKEILIDKDFDVLHLIALPRNQIRNIVKQYNSEKNIGEENAVLNKITKELECLNLHRTPYNIITILKVSEKYFDDSPVNRTKMIEMILFVLFDLGEIPRYKTMPDLKDCEYVLGRYCEIMLKSEIYTFKKDEFILELKKFCKEKYIDLDIEVVFEILSNNNIIIFDYDRYRFKSTFWIYYFGAKRMHIDKDFKNYIFGSKKYSSYPEIIEFYTGIDRNRDDALKILLEDIVSTRIIVEEKLGIKGEINPLNNAKWKPSENEIEKIQNEIGENVLSSNLPDSVKDQFLDKSYNQIRPYNQSIQKIFEDYSLVNLMQQIKASSTALRNSDYSNPALKKQLLIEIYSSWKQLAKVLFALSPIMAIKGKAAFQGAAFELDGNFGETFEERLNTIVQVLPTNVVGYFQDDLYSPKIGPLFYDCFNDEKNELMKHQQALLIIFKRPNGWKIQIENYITSINKNSYYLYDTVNALRTKYRFDFVNQDELKSIKYLVKLGLAKHHFGGAKPSMSQVIKIDDSNLPNREYDE
;
A
#
# COMPACT_ATOMS: atom_id res chain seq x y z
N MET A 1 20.79 30.09 -24.98
CA MET A 1 21.55 30.32 -23.72
C MET A 1 22.77 29.42 -23.58
N ILE A 2 22.64 28.09 -23.75
CA ILE A 2 23.73 27.12 -23.52
C ILE A 2 24.90 27.29 -24.50
N GLY A 3 24.64 27.39 -25.81
CA GLY A 3 25.70 27.62 -26.81
C GLY A 3 26.41 28.99 -26.74
N ALA A 4 25.82 29.97 -26.05
CA ALA A 4 26.41 31.30 -25.87
C ALA A 4 27.29 31.41 -24.62
N ASN A 5 27.20 30.45 -23.69
CA ASN A 5 27.91 30.50 -22.41
C ASN A 5 28.46 29.10 -22.05
N PRO A 6 29.51 28.62 -22.74
CA PRO A 6 30.04 27.27 -22.56
C PRO A 6 30.50 27.00 -21.11
N ASN A 7 30.96 28.03 -20.40
CA ASN A 7 31.45 27.92 -19.01
C ASN A 7 30.35 28.01 -17.94
N LEU A 8 29.07 28.12 -18.32
CA LEU A 8 27.98 28.19 -17.36
C LEU A 8 27.83 26.82 -16.66
N ARG A 9 27.91 26.82 -15.32
CA ARG A 9 27.54 25.67 -14.50
C ARG A 9 26.03 25.51 -14.56
N ILE A 10 25.57 24.37 -15.07
CA ILE A 10 24.14 24.04 -15.17
C ILE A 10 23.85 23.00 -14.10
N ILE A 11 22.90 23.29 -13.23
CA ILE A 11 22.36 22.32 -12.26
C ILE A 11 20.93 22.03 -12.69
N VAL A 12 20.64 20.77 -13.00
CA VAL A 12 19.31 20.30 -13.33
C VAL A 12 18.78 19.55 -12.11
N LEU A 13 17.68 20.02 -11.54
CA LEU A 13 16.98 19.34 -10.47
C LEU A 13 15.78 18.62 -11.08
N ASN A 14 15.74 17.28 -10.97
CA ASN A 14 14.67 16.46 -11.50
C ASN A 14 13.95 15.74 -10.33
N THR A 15 12.63 15.87 -10.23
CA THR A 15 11.80 15.19 -9.23
C THR A 15 11.02 14.06 -9.92
N ILE A 16 11.13 12.84 -9.40
CA ILE A 16 10.74 11.60 -10.11
C ILE A 16 9.23 11.30 -10.06
N ASP A 17 8.43 12.01 -9.26
CA ASP A 17 7.10 11.49 -8.86
C ASP A 17 5.96 12.52 -8.97
N GLU A 18 5.67 12.99 -10.18
CA GLU A 18 4.70 14.07 -10.43
C GLU A 18 3.71 13.78 -11.57
N GLN A 19 3.29 12.52 -11.75
CA GLN A 19 2.35 12.12 -12.82
C GLN A 19 1.01 12.90 -12.81
N LEU A 20 0.56 13.40 -11.64
CA LEU A 20 -0.64 14.22 -11.48
C LEU A 20 -0.49 15.67 -12.00
N TYR A 21 0.74 16.16 -12.15
CA TYR A 21 1.03 17.56 -12.51
C TYR A 21 1.47 17.71 -13.98
N ILE A 22 1.54 16.60 -14.72
CA ILE A 22 1.77 16.63 -16.16
C ILE A 22 0.51 17.20 -16.83
N ASN A 23 0.58 18.47 -17.21
CA ASN A 23 -0.49 19.15 -17.93
C ASN A 23 -0.65 18.52 -19.31
N LYS A 24 -1.78 17.83 -19.52
CA LYS A 24 -2.09 17.08 -20.75
C LYS A 24 -1.92 17.91 -22.03
N LYS A 25 -2.34 19.18 -22.00
CA LYS A 25 -2.26 20.07 -23.16
C LYS A 25 -0.83 20.51 -23.45
N GLU A 26 -0.01 20.71 -22.42
CA GLU A 26 1.41 21.05 -22.61
C GLU A 26 2.19 19.84 -23.11
N ASN A 27 1.93 18.65 -22.56
CA ASN A 27 2.59 17.41 -22.96
C ASN A 27 2.29 17.03 -24.42
N GLU A 28 1.07 17.28 -24.90
CA GLU A 28 0.68 17.10 -26.32
C GLU A 28 1.39 18.10 -27.27
N THR A 29 1.98 19.18 -26.74
CA THR A 29 2.69 20.22 -27.52
C THR A 29 4.22 20.14 -27.43
N ILE A 30 4.77 19.21 -26.64
CA ILE A 30 6.22 18.98 -26.59
C ILE A 30 6.64 18.32 -27.91
N ASP A 31 7.42 19.03 -28.72
CA ASP A 31 8.06 18.45 -29.91
C ASP A 31 8.97 17.30 -29.42
N GLU A 32 8.66 16.05 -29.80
CA GLU A 32 9.40 14.84 -29.41
C GLU A 32 10.85 14.82 -29.94
N LYS A 33 11.29 15.88 -30.63
CA LYS A 33 12.70 16.06 -30.96
C LYS A 33 13.52 16.10 -29.69
N GLU A 34 14.29 15.04 -29.49
CA GLU A 34 15.29 14.89 -28.44
C GLU A 34 16.14 16.17 -28.38
N ILE A 35 15.98 16.93 -27.28
CA ILE A 35 16.83 18.09 -27.03
C ILE A 35 18.20 17.54 -26.62
N LEU A 36 19.07 17.36 -27.61
CA LEU A 36 20.45 16.99 -27.39
C LEU A 36 21.17 18.15 -26.71
N ILE A 37 21.35 18.04 -25.39
CA ILE A 37 22.24 18.91 -24.63
C ILE A 37 23.64 18.33 -24.75
N ASP A 38 24.49 18.96 -25.56
CA ASP A 38 25.91 18.58 -25.74
C ASP A 38 26.76 18.99 -24.52
N LYS A 39 26.42 18.41 -23.36
CA LYS A 39 27.17 18.50 -22.10
C LYS A 39 26.98 17.23 -21.28
N ASP A 40 28.08 16.73 -20.73
CA ASP A 40 28.03 15.69 -19.70
C ASP A 40 27.52 16.26 -18.37
N PHE A 41 26.62 15.53 -17.72
CA PHE A 41 26.07 15.88 -16.41
C PHE A 41 26.53 14.88 -15.36
N ASP A 42 27.07 15.38 -14.25
CA ASP A 42 27.21 14.59 -13.04
C ASP A 42 25.83 14.41 -12.40
N VAL A 43 25.34 13.18 -12.41
CA VAL A 43 24.04 12.84 -11.82
C VAL A 43 24.23 12.56 -10.33
N LEU A 44 23.66 13.44 -9.50
CA LEU A 44 23.61 13.26 -8.05
C LEU A 44 22.19 12.92 -7.61
N HIS A 45 22.05 11.91 -6.76
CA HIS A 45 20.77 11.51 -6.20
C HIS A 45 20.64 11.97 -4.74
N LEU A 46 19.55 12.68 -4.43
CA LEU A 46 19.20 12.98 -3.04
C LEU A 46 18.47 11.77 -2.45
N ILE A 47 19.12 11.06 -1.53
CA ILE A 47 18.55 9.89 -0.87
C ILE A 47 17.80 10.26 0.41
N ALA A 48 16.79 9.47 0.78
CA ALA A 48 16.09 9.60 2.04
C ALA A 48 17.05 9.41 3.23
N LEU A 49 16.85 10.16 4.32
CA LEU A 49 17.72 10.08 5.48
C LEU A 49 17.65 8.69 6.13
N PRO A 50 18.81 8.03 6.34
CA PRO A 50 18.85 6.79 7.09
C PRO A 50 18.53 7.02 8.56
N ARG A 51 18.11 5.96 9.26
CA ARG A 51 17.62 6.03 10.66
C ARG A 51 18.62 6.66 11.63
N ASN A 52 19.93 6.44 11.43
CA ASN A 52 20.99 7.07 12.23
C ASN A 52 21.01 8.60 12.06
N GLN A 53 20.73 9.12 10.87
CA GLN A 53 20.62 10.56 10.62
C GLN A 53 19.32 11.13 11.20
N ILE A 54 18.22 10.38 11.16
CA ILE A 54 17.00 10.75 11.89
C ILE A 54 17.29 10.88 13.39
N ARG A 55 18.00 9.91 13.98
CA ARG A 55 18.41 9.94 15.39
C ARG A 55 19.20 11.20 15.73
N ASN A 56 20.11 11.63 14.87
CA ASN A 56 20.87 12.87 15.09
C ASN A 56 19.97 14.10 15.19
N ILE A 57 19.01 14.24 14.27
CA ILE A 57 18.04 15.35 14.27
C ILE A 57 17.16 15.27 15.53
N VAL A 58 16.62 14.08 15.83
CA VAL A 58 15.78 13.84 17.02
C VAL A 58 16.54 14.22 18.28
N LYS A 59 17.80 13.78 18.44
CA LYS A 59 18.63 14.07 19.61
C LYS A 59 18.86 15.57 19.78
N GLN A 60 19.24 16.27 18.71
CA GLN A 60 19.46 17.72 18.75
C GLN A 60 18.17 18.46 19.13
N TYR A 61 17.07 18.18 18.45
CA TYR A 61 15.78 18.82 18.71
C TYR A 61 15.26 18.52 20.12
N ASN A 62 15.32 17.25 20.54
CA ASN A 62 14.84 16.81 21.84
C ASN A 62 15.68 17.35 22.99
N SER A 63 16.96 17.64 22.79
CA SER A 63 17.80 18.31 23.80
C SER A 63 17.34 19.73 24.12
N GLU A 64 16.70 20.41 23.17
CA GLU A 64 16.14 21.75 23.38
C GLU A 64 14.69 21.70 23.89
N LYS A 65 13.88 20.77 23.38
CA LYS A 65 12.43 20.74 23.62
C LYS A 65 11.97 19.78 24.70
N ASN A 66 12.80 18.82 25.09
CA ASN A 66 12.51 17.82 26.13
C ASN A 66 11.16 17.11 25.92
N ILE A 67 10.94 16.56 24.72
CA ILE A 67 9.70 15.87 24.34
C ILE A 67 9.55 14.55 25.13
N GLY A 68 10.63 13.77 25.25
CA GLY A 68 10.60 12.47 25.93
C GLY A 68 11.93 11.71 25.85
N GLU A 69 11.91 10.43 26.19
CA GLU A 69 13.09 9.55 26.06
C GLU A 69 13.48 9.38 24.57
N GLU A 70 14.78 9.49 24.26
CA GLU A 70 15.28 9.62 22.88
C GLU A 70 14.86 8.46 21.97
N ASN A 71 14.95 7.21 22.45
CA ASN A 71 14.56 6.05 21.63
C ASN A 71 13.05 5.99 21.41
N ALA A 72 12.24 6.33 22.42
CA ALA A 72 10.79 6.45 22.29
C ALA A 72 10.41 7.51 21.25
N VAL A 73 11.04 8.69 21.30
CA VAL A 73 10.82 9.77 20.31
C VAL A 73 11.24 9.31 18.91
N LEU A 74 12.45 8.76 18.74
CA LEU A 74 12.92 8.26 17.44
C LEU A 74 11.98 7.21 16.83
N ASN A 75 11.51 6.27 17.65
CA ASN A 75 10.58 5.23 17.23
C ASN A 75 9.24 5.84 16.77
N LYS A 76 8.72 6.81 17.53
CA LYS A 76 7.48 7.52 17.17
C LYS A 76 7.62 8.25 15.84
N ILE A 77 8.66 9.06 15.67
CA ILE A 77 8.90 9.84 14.43
C ILE A 77 9.03 8.92 13.21
N THR A 78 9.81 7.83 13.34
CA THR A 78 10.00 6.88 12.24
C THR A 78 8.68 6.23 11.84
N LYS A 79 7.88 5.80 12.81
CA LYS A 79 6.56 5.19 12.60
C LYS A 79 5.56 6.16 11.97
N GLU A 80 5.56 7.43 12.38
CA GLU A 80 4.64 8.44 11.83
C GLU A 80 4.99 8.85 10.41
N LEU A 81 6.29 8.96 10.08
CA LEU A 81 6.75 9.19 8.70
C LEU A 81 6.33 8.03 7.77
N GLU A 82 6.51 6.79 8.23
CA GLU A 82 6.10 5.59 7.50
C GLU A 82 4.58 5.53 7.34
N CYS A 83 3.82 5.78 8.41
CA CYS A 83 2.36 5.81 8.39
C CYS A 83 1.84 6.86 7.39
N LEU A 84 2.43 8.05 7.34
CA LEU A 84 2.04 9.10 6.41
C LEU A 84 2.55 8.88 4.98
N ASN A 85 3.41 7.88 4.76
CA ASN A 85 4.17 7.70 3.53
C ASN A 85 4.95 8.96 3.13
N LEU A 86 5.58 9.61 4.10
CA LEU A 86 6.42 10.79 3.88
C LEU A 86 7.88 10.38 3.71
N HIS A 87 8.55 10.96 2.71
CA HIS A 87 9.99 10.81 2.59
C HIS A 87 10.70 11.31 3.85
N ARG A 88 11.75 10.59 4.28
CA ARG A 88 12.59 10.92 5.42
C ARG A 88 13.49 12.12 5.09
N THR A 89 12.90 13.31 5.08
CA THR A 89 13.59 14.58 4.85
C THR A 89 13.71 15.36 6.18
N PRO A 90 14.72 16.23 6.34
CA PRO A 90 14.84 17.06 7.54
C PRO A 90 13.55 17.82 7.86
N TYR A 91 12.92 18.40 6.83
CA TYR A 91 11.67 19.14 6.98
C TYR A 91 10.54 18.27 7.56
N ASN A 92 10.30 17.10 6.97
CA ASN A 92 9.24 16.21 7.46
C ASN A 92 9.53 15.72 8.88
N ILE A 93 10.79 15.40 9.21
CA ILE A 93 11.19 15.00 10.56
C ILE A 93 10.91 16.12 11.57
N ILE A 94 11.28 17.37 11.25
CA ILE A 94 11.05 18.53 12.13
C ILE A 94 9.55 18.80 12.29
N THR A 95 8.75 18.68 11.22
CA THR A 95 7.29 18.84 11.30
C THR A 95 6.67 17.84 12.28
N ILE A 96 7.05 16.57 12.21
CA ILE A 96 6.52 15.54 13.11
C ILE A 96 7.04 15.72 14.55
N LEU A 97 8.30 16.12 14.73
CA LEU A 97 8.84 16.50 16.04
C LEU A 97 8.06 17.67 16.65
N LYS A 98 7.70 18.66 15.84
CA LYS A 98 6.89 19.80 16.27
C LYS A 98 5.50 19.37 16.73
N VAL A 99 4.88 18.43 16.03
CA VAL A 99 3.61 17.82 16.48
C VAL A 99 3.78 17.07 17.79
N SER A 100 4.89 16.34 17.92
CA SER A 100 5.19 15.57 19.13
C SER A 100 5.39 16.46 20.36
N GLU A 101 5.78 17.74 20.24
CA GLU A 101 5.84 18.66 21.38
C GLU A 101 4.50 18.79 22.13
N LYS A 102 3.39 18.79 21.39
CA LYS A 102 2.03 18.97 21.96
C LYS A 102 1.30 17.66 22.16
N TYR A 103 1.67 16.63 21.40
CA TYR A 103 0.94 15.38 21.29
C TYR A 103 1.82 14.14 21.41
N PHE A 104 2.82 14.15 22.30
CA PHE A 104 3.74 13.02 22.44
C PHE A 104 3.02 11.72 22.88
N ASP A 105 2.08 11.82 23.80
CA ASP A 105 1.34 10.65 24.32
C ASP A 105 0.22 10.19 23.39
N ASP A 106 -0.22 11.05 22.47
CA ASP A 106 -1.25 10.70 21.50
C ASP A 106 -0.64 9.85 20.37
N SER A 107 -1.12 8.62 20.24
CA SER A 107 -0.85 7.77 19.08
C SER A 107 -2.02 7.87 18.11
N PRO A 108 -1.88 8.59 16.97
CA PRO A 108 -2.97 8.72 16.02
C PRO A 108 -3.42 7.33 15.54
N VAL A 109 -4.73 7.10 15.59
CA VAL A 109 -5.31 5.79 15.25
C VAL A 109 -5.28 5.54 13.73
N ASN A 110 -5.21 6.60 12.92
CA ASN A 110 -5.15 6.55 11.46
C ASN A 110 -4.42 7.79 10.90
N ARG A 111 -4.10 7.76 9.60
CA ARG A 111 -3.43 8.88 8.90
C ARG A 111 -4.23 10.18 8.94
N THR A 112 -5.57 10.11 8.88
CA THR A 112 -6.45 11.29 8.98
C THR A 112 -6.20 12.07 10.27
N LYS A 113 -6.15 11.38 11.42
CA LYS A 113 -5.92 12.02 12.71
C LYS A 113 -4.53 12.65 12.78
N MET A 114 -3.54 11.99 12.19
CA MET A 114 -2.19 12.53 12.13
C MET A 114 -2.13 13.82 11.29
N ILE A 115 -2.81 13.87 10.14
CA ILE A 115 -2.90 15.09 9.33
C ILE A 115 -3.64 16.21 10.09
N GLU A 116 -4.71 15.89 10.82
CA GLU A 116 -5.38 16.87 11.68
C GLU A 116 -4.42 17.48 12.72
N MET A 117 -3.58 16.66 13.34
CA MET A 117 -2.59 17.11 14.32
C MET A 117 -1.50 17.98 13.67
N ILE A 118 -1.03 17.61 12.47
CA ILE A 118 -0.12 18.45 11.66
C ILE A 118 -0.77 19.79 11.38
N LEU A 119 -1.96 19.80 10.79
CA LEU A 119 -2.66 21.03 10.43
C LEU A 119 -2.88 21.92 11.62
N PHE A 120 -3.30 21.36 12.75
CA PHE A 120 -3.47 22.11 13.97
C PHE A 120 -2.17 22.78 14.44
N VAL A 121 -1.04 22.10 14.35
CA VAL A 121 0.27 22.68 14.72
C VAL A 121 0.72 23.74 13.71
N LEU A 122 0.53 23.50 12.41
CA LEU A 122 0.91 24.44 11.34
C LEU A 122 0.03 25.69 11.33
N PHE A 123 -1.25 25.54 11.67
CA PHE A 123 -2.20 26.64 11.78
C PHE A 123 -2.16 27.31 13.14
N ASP A 124 -1.82 26.68 14.27
CA ASP A 124 -1.76 27.37 15.57
C ASP A 124 -0.42 28.05 15.86
N LEU A 125 0.68 27.52 15.33
CA LEU A 125 2.04 27.99 15.66
C LEU A 125 2.68 28.88 14.59
N GLY A 126 1.94 29.21 13.53
CA GLY A 126 2.40 30.16 12.53
C GLY A 126 2.49 31.57 13.11
N GLU A 127 3.64 32.23 12.98
CA GLU A 127 3.75 33.66 13.30
C GLU A 127 2.97 34.46 12.25
N ILE A 128 1.73 34.86 12.57
CA ILE A 128 1.03 35.89 11.79
C ILE A 128 1.30 37.28 12.37
N PRO A 129 1.28 38.33 11.53
CA PRO A 129 1.35 39.69 12.03
C PRO A 129 0.24 39.96 13.06
N ARG A 130 0.57 40.66 14.17
CA ARG A 130 -0.34 40.91 15.31
C ARG A 130 -1.70 41.54 14.98
N TYR A 131 -1.85 42.11 13.78
CA TYR A 131 -3.08 42.77 13.33
C TYR A 131 -4.01 41.86 12.51
N LYS A 132 -3.60 40.62 12.20
CA LYS A 132 -4.43 39.60 11.54
C LYS A 132 -4.95 38.64 12.62
N THR A 133 -6.18 38.14 12.44
CA THR A 133 -6.75 37.11 13.32
C THR A 133 -6.36 35.73 12.80
N MET A 134 -5.94 34.83 13.68
CA MET A 134 -5.68 33.43 13.30
C MET A 134 -6.97 32.81 12.77
N PRO A 135 -6.97 32.22 11.57
CA PRO A 135 -8.16 31.62 11.02
C PRO A 135 -8.51 30.34 11.79
N ASP A 136 -9.79 30.10 12.02
CA ASP A 136 -10.25 28.84 12.63
C ASP A 136 -9.92 27.66 11.69
N LEU A 137 -9.33 26.60 12.26
CA LEU A 137 -8.90 25.46 11.46
C LEU A 137 -10.08 24.71 10.83
N LYS A 138 -11.23 24.62 11.51
CA LYS A 138 -12.39 23.90 10.96
C LYS A 138 -13.00 24.68 9.80
N ASP A 139 -13.04 26.00 9.90
CA ASP A 139 -13.45 26.87 8.80
C ASP A 139 -12.46 26.75 7.62
N CYS A 140 -11.17 26.69 7.89
CA CYS A 140 -10.16 26.43 6.85
C CYS A 140 -10.36 25.08 6.17
N GLU A 141 -10.54 23.99 6.94
CA GLU A 141 -10.80 22.65 6.40
C GLU A 141 -12.05 22.63 5.51
N TYR A 142 -13.11 23.31 5.95
CA TYR A 142 -14.37 23.40 5.21
C TYR A 142 -14.22 24.15 3.89
N VAL A 143 -13.57 25.32 3.92
CA VAL A 143 -13.37 26.18 2.74
C VAL A 143 -12.37 25.56 1.77
N LEU A 144 -11.25 25.01 2.25
CA LEU A 144 -10.27 24.32 1.40
C LEU A 144 -10.84 23.04 0.77
N GLY A 145 -11.75 22.35 1.48
CA GLY A 145 -12.49 21.22 0.93
C GLY A 145 -13.28 21.58 -0.32
N ARG A 146 -13.84 22.79 -0.41
CA ARG A 146 -14.52 23.28 -1.61
C ARG A 146 -13.57 23.42 -2.79
N TYR A 147 -12.38 23.97 -2.57
CA TYR A 147 -11.40 24.12 -3.65
C TYR A 147 -10.88 22.77 -4.15
N CYS A 148 -10.65 21.83 -3.23
CA CYS A 148 -10.23 20.47 -3.59
C CYS A 148 -11.34 19.70 -4.34
N GLU A 149 -12.62 19.95 -4.04
CA GLU A 149 -13.73 19.45 -4.86
C GLU A 149 -13.63 19.94 -6.32
N ILE A 150 -13.32 21.23 -6.54
CA ILE A 150 -13.16 21.80 -7.89
C ILE A 150 -11.99 21.13 -8.61
N MET A 151 -10.85 20.96 -7.94
CA MET A 151 -9.69 20.26 -8.50
C MET A 151 -10.02 18.81 -8.88
N LEU A 152 -10.69 18.07 -8.01
CA LEU A 152 -11.03 16.65 -8.25
C LEU A 152 -12.09 16.48 -9.35
N LYS A 153 -13.01 17.44 -9.49
CA LYS A 153 -14.00 17.45 -10.58
C LYS A 153 -13.38 17.81 -11.92
N SER A 154 -12.51 18.84 -11.95
CA SER A 154 -11.89 19.34 -13.18
C SER A 154 -10.66 18.56 -13.62
N GLU A 155 -10.03 17.79 -12.72
CA GLU A 155 -8.72 17.17 -12.91
C GLU A 155 -7.61 18.19 -13.21
N ILE A 156 -7.75 19.42 -12.70
CA ILE A 156 -6.75 20.48 -12.79
C ILE A 156 -6.20 20.74 -11.39
N TYR A 157 -4.92 20.43 -11.19
CA TYR A 157 -4.27 20.45 -9.86
C TYR A 157 -3.27 21.61 -9.68
N THR A 158 -3.24 22.54 -10.62
CA THR A 158 -2.47 23.79 -10.56
C THR A 158 -3.41 24.99 -10.69
N PHE A 159 -3.09 26.09 -10.01
CA PHE A 159 -3.97 27.25 -9.91
C PHE A 159 -3.19 28.56 -9.74
N LYS A 160 -3.78 29.70 -10.11
CA LYS A 160 -3.21 31.02 -9.77
C LYS A 160 -3.68 31.45 -8.38
N LYS A 161 -2.86 32.28 -7.71
CA LYS A 161 -3.20 32.85 -6.39
C LYS A 161 -4.53 33.61 -6.43
N ASP A 162 -4.73 34.46 -7.44
CA ASP A 162 -5.95 35.27 -7.54
C ASP A 162 -7.20 34.40 -7.80
N GLU A 163 -7.07 33.34 -8.59
CA GLU A 163 -8.16 32.37 -8.83
C GLU A 163 -8.56 31.66 -7.53
N PHE A 164 -7.58 31.23 -6.73
CA PHE A 164 -7.80 30.62 -5.43
C PHE A 164 -8.51 31.56 -4.46
N ILE A 165 -7.99 32.78 -4.32
CA ILE A 165 -8.54 33.78 -3.41
C ILE A 165 -9.97 34.14 -3.80
N LEU A 166 -10.21 34.42 -5.08
CA LEU A 166 -11.52 34.86 -5.57
C LEU A 166 -12.58 33.78 -5.38
N GLU A 167 -12.28 32.53 -5.74
CA GLU A 167 -13.23 31.42 -5.60
C GLU A 167 -13.57 31.14 -4.14
N LEU A 168 -12.58 31.12 -3.25
CA LEU A 168 -12.83 30.85 -1.82
C LEU A 168 -13.52 32.02 -1.12
N LYS A 169 -13.21 33.27 -1.46
CA LYS A 169 -13.97 34.44 -0.96
C LYS A 169 -15.43 34.41 -1.38
N LYS A 170 -15.68 34.04 -2.64
CA LYS A 170 -17.05 33.85 -3.15
C LYS A 170 -17.77 32.77 -2.34
N PHE A 171 -17.14 31.62 -2.11
CA PHE A 171 -17.71 30.53 -1.32
C PHE A 171 -17.97 30.94 0.15
N CYS A 172 -17.04 31.65 0.79
CA CYS A 172 -17.23 32.16 2.15
C CYS A 172 -18.44 33.10 2.23
N LYS A 173 -18.61 33.98 1.24
CA LYS A 173 -19.79 34.86 1.15
C LYS A 173 -21.09 34.07 0.98
N GLU A 174 -21.10 33.04 0.14
CA GLU A 174 -22.27 32.17 -0.07
C GLU A 174 -22.65 31.38 1.19
N LYS A 175 -21.67 31.07 2.04
CA LYS A 175 -21.84 30.28 3.27
C LYS A 175 -21.88 31.11 4.56
N TYR A 176 -21.78 32.44 4.45
CA TYR A 176 -21.74 33.36 5.59
C TYR A 176 -20.60 33.06 6.58
N ILE A 177 -19.41 32.76 6.04
CA ILE A 177 -18.19 32.49 6.82
C ILE A 177 -17.30 33.72 6.76
N ASP A 178 -16.86 34.20 7.92
CA ASP A 178 -15.87 35.27 8.03
C ASP A 178 -14.47 34.67 8.14
N LEU A 179 -13.76 34.60 7.01
CA LEU A 179 -12.44 33.99 6.91
C LEU A 179 -11.53 34.82 5.97
N ASP A 180 -10.36 35.20 6.47
CA ASP A 180 -9.33 35.89 5.67
C ASP A 180 -8.57 34.88 4.80
N ILE A 181 -9.00 34.76 3.54
CA ILE A 181 -8.43 33.82 2.58
C ILE A 181 -6.98 34.14 2.22
N GLU A 182 -6.57 35.41 2.27
CA GLU A 182 -5.17 35.79 2.08
C GLU A 182 -4.29 35.21 3.17
N VAL A 183 -4.74 35.27 4.43
CA VAL A 183 -4.02 34.65 5.57
C VAL A 183 -3.95 33.14 5.42
N VAL A 184 -5.06 32.49 5.03
CA VAL A 184 -5.05 31.04 4.77
C VAL A 184 -4.03 30.69 3.69
N PHE A 185 -3.99 31.44 2.58
CA PHE A 185 -3.01 31.22 1.51
C PHE A 185 -1.56 31.38 2.01
N GLU A 186 -1.28 32.43 2.79
CA GLU A 186 0.04 32.67 3.39
C GLU A 186 0.47 31.51 4.30
N ILE A 187 -0.43 31.02 5.17
CA ILE A 187 -0.16 29.88 6.05
C ILE A 187 0.16 28.62 5.24
N LEU A 188 -0.64 28.32 4.20
CA LEU A 188 -0.40 27.15 3.35
C LEU A 188 0.95 27.24 2.62
N SER A 189 1.31 28.43 2.12
CA SER A 189 2.55 28.66 1.39
C SER A 189 3.77 28.59 2.31
N ASN A 190 3.71 29.26 3.47
CA ASN A 190 4.82 29.30 4.43
C ASN A 190 5.12 27.92 5.01
N ASN A 191 4.09 27.08 5.17
CA ASN A 191 4.23 25.71 5.66
C ASN A 191 4.45 24.67 4.54
N ASN A 192 4.73 25.10 3.31
CA ASN A 192 4.97 24.21 2.15
C ASN A 192 3.84 23.20 1.90
N ILE A 193 2.60 23.53 2.29
CA ILE A 193 1.42 22.74 1.92
C ILE A 193 1.11 22.99 0.44
N ILE A 194 1.25 24.24 0.01
CA ILE A 194 1.27 24.66 -1.39
C ILE A 194 2.65 25.20 -1.75
N ILE A 195 3.06 25.01 -3.00
CA ILE A 195 4.33 25.49 -3.55
C ILE A 195 4.08 26.22 -4.86
N PHE A 196 4.95 27.18 -5.16
CA PHE A 196 4.98 27.89 -6.43
C PHE A 196 5.80 27.11 -7.46
N ASP A 197 5.26 26.96 -8.66
CA ASP A 197 5.79 26.11 -9.72
C ASP A 197 5.56 26.78 -11.10
N TYR A 198 6.67 27.19 -11.74
CA TYR A 198 6.80 27.94 -13.00
C TYR A 198 6.03 29.29 -13.10
N ASP A 199 4.73 29.32 -12.82
CA ASP A 199 3.87 30.50 -12.78
C ASP A 199 2.57 30.30 -11.96
N ARG A 200 2.39 29.11 -11.40
CA ARG A 200 1.19 28.65 -10.73
C ARG A 200 1.53 28.08 -9.36
N TYR A 201 0.50 27.85 -8.56
CA TYR A 201 0.61 27.13 -7.30
C TYR A 201 0.03 25.74 -7.46
N ARG A 202 0.54 24.81 -6.65
CA ARG A 202 -0.03 23.48 -6.47
C ARG A 202 0.15 23.03 -5.03
N PHE A 203 -0.65 22.06 -4.61
CA PHE A 203 -0.35 21.32 -3.39
C PHE A 203 0.97 20.57 -3.57
N LYS A 204 1.89 20.68 -2.61
CA LYS A 204 3.20 20.01 -2.63
C LYS A 204 3.06 18.49 -2.65
N SER A 205 2.01 17.98 -2.02
CA SER A 205 1.72 16.56 -1.96
C SER A 205 0.24 16.32 -2.17
N THR A 206 -0.08 15.30 -2.97
CA THR A 206 -1.43 14.97 -3.42
C THR A 206 -2.35 14.55 -2.27
N PHE A 207 -1.78 14.00 -1.18
CA PHE A 207 -2.55 13.64 0.01
C PHE A 207 -3.30 14.83 0.64
N TRP A 208 -2.83 16.08 0.46
CA TRP A 208 -3.55 17.27 0.92
C TRP A 208 -4.88 17.43 0.17
N ILE A 209 -4.87 17.20 -1.14
CA ILE A 209 -6.06 17.29 -2.00
C ILE A 209 -7.07 16.22 -1.56
N TYR A 210 -6.61 14.99 -1.31
CA TYR A 210 -7.48 13.91 -0.87
C TYR A 210 -7.98 14.11 0.56
N TYR A 211 -7.17 14.66 1.46
CA TYR A 211 -7.57 14.97 2.82
C TYR A 211 -8.69 16.03 2.87
N PHE A 212 -8.48 17.18 2.23
CA PHE A 212 -9.50 18.24 2.18
C PHE A 212 -10.71 17.81 1.34
N GLY A 213 -10.50 17.06 0.27
CA GLY A 213 -11.57 16.43 -0.51
C GLY A 213 -12.42 15.48 0.34
N ALA A 214 -11.82 14.65 1.19
CA ALA A 214 -12.53 13.78 2.12
C ALA A 214 -13.33 14.57 3.17
N LYS A 215 -12.79 15.69 3.68
CA LYS A 215 -13.54 16.61 4.55
C LYS A 215 -14.77 17.18 3.84
N ARG A 216 -14.63 17.52 2.55
CA ARG A 216 -15.76 17.95 1.73
C ARG A 216 -16.78 16.84 1.52
N MET A 217 -16.35 15.61 1.21
CA MET A 217 -17.25 14.45 1.09
C MET A 217 -18.03 14.18 2.40
N HIS A 218 -17.42 14.45 3.55
CA HIS A 218 -18.09 14.28 4.84
C HIS A 218 -19.28 15.23 5.02
N ILE A 219 -19.16 16.45 4.49
CA ILE A 219 -20.11 17.52 4.74
C ILE A 219 -21.11 17.66 3.57
N ASP A 220 -20.67 17.39 2.35
CA ASP A 220 -21.43 17.56 1.11
C ASP A 220 -21.81 16.22 0.49
N LYS A 221 -23.10 15.89 0.58
CA LYS A 221 -23.64 14.61 0.07
C LYS A 221 -23.53 14.49 -1.44
N ASP A 222 -23.68 15.58 -2.18
CA ASP A 222 -23.62 15.55 -3.65
C ASP A 222 -22.20 15.27 -4.12
N PHE A 223 -21.21 15.88 -3.48
CA PHE A 223 -19.81 15.59 -3.75
C PHE A 223 -19.43 14.17 -3.35
N LYS A 224 -19.92 13.68 -2.20
CA LYS A 224 -19.75 12.28 -1.80
C LYS A 224 -20.30 11.33 -2.86
N ASN A 225 -21.55 11.56 -3.29
CA ASN A 225 -22.22 10.74 -4.31
C ASN A 225 -21.50 10.83 -5.66
N TYR A 226 -20.94 12.00 -6.01
CA TYR A 226 -20.10 12.16 -7.19
C TYR A 226 -18.84 11.28 -7.11
N ILE A 227 -18.08 11.32 -6.01
CA ILE A 227 -16.84 10.53 -5.88
C ILE A 227 -17.11 9.03 -5.94
N PHE A 228 -18.13 8.55 -5.21
CA PHE A 228 -18.51 7.14 -5.24
C PHE A 228 -19.11 6.73 -6.59
N GLY A 229 -20.06 7.50 -7.12
CA GLY A 229 -20.73 7.19 -8.39
C GLY A 229 -19.81 7.23 -9.60
N SER A 230 -18.79 8.11 -9.59
CA SER A 230 -17.75 8.15 -10.63
C SER A 230 -16.65 7.11 -10.45
N LYS A 231 -16.63 6.38 -9.32
CA LYS A 231 -15.54 5.47 -8.91
C LYS A 231 -14.14 6.09 -8.95
N LYS A 232 -14.03 7.44 -8.92
CA LYS A 232 -12.74 8.15 -8.93
C LYS A 232 -11.83 7.78 -7.77
N TYR A 233 -12.40 7.23 -6.70
CA TYR A 233 -11.62 6.70 -5.59
C TYR A 233 -10.74 5.49 -5.98
N SER A 234 -11.05 4.76 -7.05
CA SER A 234 -10.16 3.72 -7.58
C SER A 234 -8.85 4.31 -8.12
N SER A 235 -8.88 5.55 -8.62
CA SER A 235 -7.66 6.26 -9.03
C SER A 235 -6.86 6.78 -7.83
N TYR A 236 -7.55 7.07 -6.72
CA TYR A 236 -6.97 7.71 -5.54
C TYR A 236 -7.58 7.15 -4.24
N PRO A 237 -7.23 5.91 -3.83
CA PRO A 237 -7.86 5.25 -2.69
C PRO A 237 -7.66 5.99 -1.36
N GLU A 238 -6.65 6.85 -1.26
CA GLU A 238 -6.36 7.70 -0.11
C GLU A 238 -7.56 8.59 0.28
N ILE A 239 -8.40 9.01 -0.68
CA ILE A 239 -9.59 9.81 -0.35
C ILE A 239 -10.59 9.03 0.50
N ILE A 240 -10.71 7.72 0.28
CA ILE A 240 -11.58 6.83 1.06
C ILE A 240 -10.95 6.56 2.43
N GLU A 241 -9.64 6.35 2.47
CA GLU A 241 -8.92 6.26 3.74
C GLU A 241 -9.18 7.51 4.60
N PHE A 242 -9.04 8.71 4.03
CA PHE A 242 -9.29 9.94 4.77
C PHE A 242 -10.75 10.10 5.17
N TYR A 243 -11.69 9.82 4.25
CA TYR A 243 -13.13 9.94 4.49
C TYR A 243 -13.60 9.04 5.63
N THR A 244 -13.15 7.79 5.62
CA THR A 244 -13.45 6.81 6.67
C THR A 244 -12.66 7.05 7.95
N GLY A 245 -11.52 7.72 7.88
CA GLY A 245 -10.76 8.10 9.05
C GLY A 245 -11.34 9.29 9.85
N ILE A 246 -12.25 10.07 9.25
CA ILE A 246 -12.94 11.20 9.93
C ILE A 246 -13.91 10.71 11.01
N ASP A 247 -14.66 9.64 10.73
CA ASP A 247 -15.64 9.03 11.64
C ASP A 247 -15.54 7.52 11.55
N ARG A 248 -15.57 6.84 12.69
CA ARG A 248 -15.41 5.39 12.80
C ARG A 248 -16.69 4.61 12.50
N ASN A 249 -17.80 5.28 12.21
CA ASN A 249 -19.07 4.66 11.82
C ASN A 249 -19.42 5.01 10.36
N ARG A 250 -18.95 4.20 9.42
CA ARG A 250 -19.01 4.49 7.97
C ARG A 250 -19.65 3.36 7.17
N ASP A 251 -20.76 2.84 7.68
CA ASP A 251 -21.58 1.84 7.00
C ASP A 251 -21.97 2.25 5.58
N ASP A 252 -22.09 3.56 5.32
CA ASP A 252 -22.41 4.09 4.00
C ASP A 252 -21.28 3.85 2.99
N ALA A 253 -20.03 4.12 3.36
CA ALA A 253 -18.87 3.81 2.52
C ALA A 253 -18.68 2.29 2.35
N LEU A 254 -18.80 1.52 3.45
CA LEU A 254 -18.57 0.08 3.41
C LEU A 254 -19.54 -0.64 2.46
N LYS A 255 -20.80 -0.22 2.39
CA LYS A 255 -21.81 -0.79 1.46
C LYS A 255 -21.42 -0.54 0.00
N ILE A 256 -21.08 0.70 -0.34
CA ILE A 256 -20.71 1.06 -1.72
C ILE A 256 -19.44 0.31 -2.13
N LEU A 257 -18.43 0.29 -1.27
CA LEU A 257 -17.17 -0.41 -1.54
C LEU A 257 -17.38 -1.92 -1.69
N LEU A 258 -18.26 -2.52 -0.89
CA LEU A 258 -18.63 -3.93 -1.03
C LEU A 258 -19.27 -4.23 -2.39
N GLU A 259 -20.23 -3.40 -2.82
CA GLU A 259 -20.87 -3.57 -4.13
C GLU A 259 -19.87 -3.42 -5.28
N ASP A 260 -18.99 -2.42 -5.19
CA ASP A 260 -18.00 -2.12 -6.22
C ASP A 260 -16.90 -3.18 -6.34
N ILE A 261 -16.36 -3.67 -5.22
CA ILE A 261 -15.32 -4.70 -5.23
C ILE A 261 -15.88 -6.04 -5.73
N VAL A 262 -17.12 -6.40 -5.36
CA VAL A 262 -17.81 -7.59 -5.89
C VAL A 262 -17.94 -7.48 -7.42
N SER A 263 -18.48 -6.36 -7.90
CA SER A 263 -18.68 -6.12 -9.33
C SER A 263 -17.36 -6.20 -10.10
N THR A 264 -16.31 -5.56 -9.60
CA THR A 264 -15.01 -5.52 -10.28
C THR A 264 -14.31 -6.87 -10.24
N ARG A 265 -14.40 -7.62 -9.13
CA ARG A 265 -13.89 -8.99 -9.05
C ARG A 265 -14.52 -9.89 -10.10
N ILE A 266 -15.84 -9.83 -10.25
CA ILE A 266 -16.58 -10.61 -11.25
C ILE A 266 -16.09 -10.25 -12.67
N ILE A 267 -15.91 -8.96 -12.97
CA ILE A 267 -15.36 -8.52 -14.27
C ILE A 267 -13.95 -9.08 -14.49
N VAL A 268 -13.08 -9.05 -13.48
CA VAL A 268 -11.73 -9.66 -13.59
C VAL A 268 -11.81 -11.16 -13.82
N GLU A 269 -12.73 -11.86 -13.15
CA GLU A 269 -12.95 -13.29 -13.33
C GLU A 269 -13.42 -13.62 -14.76
N GLU A 270 -14.40 -12.88 -15.27
CA GLU A 270 -14.89 -12.99 -16.65
C GLU A 270 -13.80 -12.70 -17.68
N LYS A 271 -13.02 -11.64 -17.48
CA LYS A 271 -11.90 -11.27 -18.37
C LYS A 271 -10.73 -12.23 -18.29
N LEU A 272 -10.50 -12.88 -17.14
CA LEU A 272 -9.51 -13.95 -17.03
C LEU A 272 -9.97 -15.19 -17.82
N GLY A 273 -11.27 -15.46 -17.84
CA GLY A 273 -11.88 -16.48 -18.71
C GLY A 273 -11.67 -17.92 -18.28
N ILE A 274 -11.06 -18.15 -17.11
CA ILE A 274 -10.76 -19.50 -16.62
C ILE A 274 -11.93 -20.02 -15.80
N LYS A 275 -12.53 -21.12 -16.25
CA LYS A 275 -13.67 -21.75 -15.57
C LYS A 275 -13.18 -22.63 -14.41
N GLY A 276 -13.56 -22.27 -13.19
CA GLY A 276 -13.31 -23.09 -11.98
C GLY A 276 -12.26 -22.53 -11.03
N GLU A 277 -11.74 -23.41 -10.17
CA GLU A 277 -10.70 -23.07 -9.21
C GLU A 277 -9.32 -23.37 -9.80
N ILE A 278 -8.43 -22.37 -9.77
CA ILE A 278 -7.01 -22.51 -10.12
C ILE A 278 -6.24 -22.39 -8.83
N ASN A 279 -5.61 -23.47 -8.41
CA ASN A 279 -4.81 -23.46 -7.21
C ASN A 279 -3.72 -24.53 -7.33
N PRO A 280 -2.64 -24.25 -8.09
CA PRO A 280 -1.55 -25.21 -8.31
C PRO A 280 -0.90 -25.67 -7.00
N LEU A 281 -1.08 -24.93 -5.91
CA LEU A 281 -0.53 -25.22 -4.60
C LEU A 281 -1.21 -26.39 -3.90
N ASN A 282 -2.42 -26.79 -4.32
CA ASN A 282 -3.11 -27.99 -3.79
C ASN A 282 -2.30 -29.25 -4.05
N ASN A 283 -1.62 -29.30 -5.20
CA ASN A 283 -0.79 -30.43 -5.62
C ASN A 283 0.68 -30.27 -5.18
N ALA A 284 1.06 -29.07 -4.71
CA ALA A 284 2.41 -28.78 -4.28
C ALA A 284 2.72 -29.38 -2.90
N LYS A 285 3.91 -29.94 -2.77
CA LYS A 285 4.40 -30.55 -1.53
C LYS A 285 5.63 -29.84 -1.00
N TRP A 286 5.88 -30.00 0.31
CA TRP A 286 7.06 -29.49 1.02
C TRP A 286 8.36 -29.88 0.30
N LYS A 287 8.45 -31.12 -0.20
CA LYS A 287 9.53 -31.60 -1.07
C LYS A 287 8.88 -32.22 -2.31
N PRO A 288 8.68 -31.44 -3.39
CA PRO A 288 8.02 -31.95 -4.58
C PRO A 288 8.95 -32.91 -5.34
N SER A 289 8.39 -33.99 -5.85
CA SER A 289 9.04 -34.84 -6.86
C SER A 289 8.92 -34.21 -8.25
N GLU A 290 9.76 -34.62 -9.21
CA GLU A 290 9.69 -34.13 -10.60
C GLU A 290 8.28 -34.30 -11.21
N ASN A 291 7.63 -35.43 -10.96
CA ASN A 291 6.25 -35.70 -11.40
C ASN A 291 5.22 -34.72 -10.80
N GLU A 292 5.47 -34.16 -9.62
CA GLU A 292 4.56 -33.20 -8.98
C GLU A 292 4.79 -31.79 -9.50
N ILE A 293 6.05 -31.44 -9.81
CA ILE A 293 6.38 -30.21 -10.53
C ILE A 293 5.71 -30.23 -11.91
N GLU A 294 5.75 -31.37 -12.61
CA GLU A 294 5.06 -31.55 -13.89
C GLU A 294 3.53 -31.38 -13.76
N LYS A 295 2.90 -31.87 -12.69
CA LYS A 295 1.47 -31.67 -12.44
C LYS A 295 1.11 -30.20 -12.22
N ILE A 296 1.92 -29.47 -11.44
CA ILE A 296 1.75 -28.03 -11.23
C ILE A 296 1.84 -27.29 -12.58
N GLN A 297 2.82 -27.66 -13.40
CA GLN A 297 3.01 -27.08 -14.73
C GLN A 297 1.85 -27.38 -15.68
N ASN A 298 1.35 -28.61 -15.68
CA ASN A 298 0.22 -29.02 -16.49
C ASN A 298 -1.06 -28.31 -16.06
N GLU A 299 -1.32 -28.19 -14.75
CA GLU A 299 -2.48 -27.45 -14.23
C GLU A 299 -2.41 -25.96 -14.64
N ILE A 300 -1.24 -25.33 -14.51
CA ILE A 300 -1.06 -23.94 -14.98
C ILE A 300 -1.23 -23.86 -16.50
N GLY A 301 -0.68 -24.82 -17.25
CA GLY A 301 -0.74 -24.85 -18.70
C GLY A 301 -2.13 -25.04 -19.28
N GLU A 302 -2.89 -26.01 -18.79
CA GLU A 302 -4.28 -26.24 -19.19
C GLU A 302 -5.15 -25.01 -18.90
N ASN A 303 -4.92 -24.35 -17.76
CA ASN A 303 -5.61 -23.12 -17.39
C ASN A 303 -5.20 -21.92 -18.26
N VAL A 304 -3.92 -21.79 -18.63
CA VAL A 304 -3.45 -20.73 -19.54
C VAL A 304 -4.03 -20.91 -20.95
N LEU A 305 -4.03 -22.13 -21.48
CA LEU A 305 -4.56 -22.44 -22.81
C LEU A 305 -6.07 -22.18 -22.90
N SER A 306 -6.81 -22.45 -21.82
CA SER A 306 -8.26 -22.23 -21.74
C SER A 306 -8.66 -20.80 -21.32
N SER A 307 -7.71 -19.96 -20.90
CA SER A 307 -7.96 -18.59 -20.46
C SER A 307 -8.26 -17.61 -21.60
N ASN A 308 -8.68 -16.40 -21.26
CA ASN A 308 -8.80 -15.26 -22.19
C ASN A 308 -7.53 -14.39 -22.22
N LEU A 309 -6.38 -14.93 -21.78
CA LEU A 309 -5.09 -14.22 -21.92
C LEU A 309 -4.78 -13.97 -23.41
N PRO A 310 -4.07 -12.87 -23.75
CA PRO A 310 -3.76 -12.52 -25.14
C PRO A 310 -3.10 -13.67 -25.92
N ASP A 311 -3.35 -13.80 -27.22
CA ASP A 311 -2.77 -14.90 -28.03
C ASP A 311 -1.24 -14.96 -27.96
N SER A 312 -0.60 -13.78 -27.91
CA SER A 312 0.85 -13.67 -27.65
C SER A 312 1.34 -14.33 -26.35
N VAL A 313 0.46 -14.51 -25.35
CA VAL A 313 0.73 -15.23 -24.09
C VAL A 313 0.55 -16.73 -24.27
N LYS A 314 -0.48 -17.15 -25.00
CA LYS A 314 -0.78 -18.57 -25.27
C LYS A 314 0.26 -19.19 -26.20
N ASP A 315 0.64 -18.49 -27.27
CA ASP A 315 1.65 -18.91 -28.24
C ASP A 315 3.02 -19.11 -27.56
N GLN A 316 3.37 -18.24 -26.60
CA GLN A 316 4.62 -18.34 -25.84
C GLN A 316 4.66 -19.51 -24.84
N PHE A 317 3.49 -19.96 -24.37
CA PHE A 317 3.40 -21.17 -23.53
C PHE A 317 3.63 -22.44 -24.36
N LEU A 318 3.19 -22.44 -25.62
CA LEU A 318 3.40 -23.55 -26.57
C LEU A 318 4.86 -23.64 -27.03
N ASP A 319 5.56 -22.51 -27.12
CA ASP A 319 6.97 -22.42 -27.48
C ASP A 319 7.92 -22.66 -26.27
N LYS A 320 7.92 -23.89 -25.73
CA LYS A 320 8.79 -24.33 -24.60
C LYS A 320 10.31 -24.19 -24.82
N SER A 321 10.79 -23.61 -25.92
CA SER A 321 12.22 -23.63 -26.29
C SER A 321 12.77 -22.38 -27.01
N TYR A 322 12.14 -21.20 -26.88
CA TYR A 322 12.61 -20.02 -27.62
C TYR A 322 12.92 -18.79 -26.74
N ASN A 323 14.11 -18.21 -26.95
CA ASN A 323 14.67 -17.09 -26.18
C ASN A 323 14.80 -15.83 -27.05
N GLN A 324 14.16 -14.72 -26.67
CA GLN A 324 14.29 -13.42 -27.35
C GLN A 324 14.34 -12.24 -26.37
N ILE A 325 15.38 -11.42 -26.53
CA ILE A 325 15.82 -10.34 -25.63
C ILE A 325 15.36 -8.96 -26.16
N ARG A 326 14.50 -8.25 -25.38
CA ARG A 326 14.23 -6.77 -25.17
C ARG A 326 14.01 -5.79 -26.36
N PRO A 327 13.48 -4.52 -26.19
CA PRO A 327 13.10 -3.76 -24.97
C PRO A 327 11.72 -3.01 -24.95
N TYR A 328 11.40 -2.49 -23.74
CA TYR A 328 10.58 -1.33 -23.30
C TYR A 328 9.22 -0.92 -23.90
N ASN A 329 8.25 -0.67 -23.00
CA ASN A 329 7.26 0.41 -23.13
C ASN A 329 6.96 0.97 -21.72
N GLN A 330 7.30 2.23 -21.49
CA GLN A 330 6.86 3.03 -20.34
C GLN A 330 5.84 4.03 -20.88
N SER A 331 4.57 3.83 -20.54
CA SER A 331 3.52 4.84 -20.77
C SER A 331 2.60 4.91 -19.56
N ILE A 332 2.31 6.16 -19.19
CA ILE A 332 1.53 6.57 -18.02
C ILE A 332 0.11 5.99 -18.12
N GLN A 333 -0.30 5.20 -17.13
CA GLN A 333 -1.66 4.67 -17.08
C GLN A 333 -2.57 5.61 -16.29
N LYS A 334 -3.42 6.34 -17.01
CA LYS A 334 -4.78 6.53 -16.49
C LYS A 334 -5.34 5.12 -16.28
N ILE A 335 -5.89 4.84 -15.10
CA ILE A 335 -6.64 3.62 -14.89
C ILE A 335 -7.91 3.76 -15.74
N PHE A 336 -7.84 3.34 -17.00
CA PHE A 336 -8.99 3.31 -17.88
C PHE A 336 -10.04 2.38 -17.24
N GLU A 337 -11.32 2.69 -17.42
CA GLU A 337 -12.44 1.85 -16.94
C GLU A 337 -12.30 0.38 -17.41
N ASP A 338 -11.54 0.16 -18.48
CA ASP A 338 -11.20 -1.15 -19.02
C ASP A 338 -10.13 -1.93 -18.23
N TYR A 339 -9.32 -1.31 -17.37
CA TYR A 339 -8.26 -1.96 -16.58
C TYR A 339 -8.79 -2.58 -15.28
N SER A 340 -9.59 -3.63 -15.45
CA SER A 340 -10.31 -4.26 -14.34
C SER A 340 -9.39 -4.81 -13.24
N LEU A 341 -8.18 -5.30 -13.57
CA LEU A 341 -7.26 -5.82 -12.55
C LEU A 341 -6.66 -4.70 -11.69
N VAL A 342 -6.20 -3.60 -12.31
CA VAL A 342 -5.71 -2.44 -11.54
C VAL A 342 -6.82 -1.87 -10.67
N ASN A 343 -8.02 -1.73 -11.23
CA ASN A 343 -9.20 -1.30 -10.47
C ASN A 343 -9.47 -2.21 -9.26
N LEU A 344 -9.40 -3.54 -9.44
CA LEU A 344 -9.56 -4.48 -8.34
C LEU A 344 -8.50 -4.28 -7.26
N MET A 345 -7.23 -4.13 -7.63
CA MET A 345 -6.14 -3.87 -6.68
C MET A 345 -6.36 -2.59 -5.87
N GLN A 346 -6.81 -1.51 -6.53
CA GLN A 346 -7.08 -0.24 -5.84
C GLN A 346 -8.33 -0.31 -4.94
N GLN A 347 -9.36 -1.04 -5.36
CA GLN A 347 -10.55 -1.28 -4.54
C GLN A 347 -10.27 -2.19 -3.35
N ILE A 348 -9.36 -3.17 -3.46
CA ILE A 348 -8.86 -3.94 -2.32
C ILE A 348 -8.24 -3.00 -1.29
N LYS A 349 -7.37 -2.06 -1.73
CA LYS A 349 -6.74 -1.06 -0.85
C LYS A 349 -7.77 -0.13 -0.20
N ALA A 350 -8.68 0.45 -0.98
CA ALA A 350 -9.74 1.33 -0.48
C ALA A 350 -10.67 0.61 0.53
N SER A 351 -11.08 -0.62 0.20
CA SER A 351 -11.95 -1.44 1.07
C SER A 351 -11.24 -1.86 2.36
N SER A 352 -9.96 -2.23 2.27
CA SER A 352 -9.13 -2.62 3.42
C SER A 352 -8.97 -1.45 4.40
N THR A 353 -8.58 -0.28 3.91
CA THR A 353 -8.43 0.92 4.73
C THR A 353 -9.76 1.40 5.32
N ALA A 354 -10.85 1.35 4.53
CA ALA A 354 -12.20 1.68 5.00
C ALA A 354 -12.65 0.76 6.13
N LEU A 355 -12.49 -0.56 5.97
CA LEU A 355 -12.83 -1.55 6.98
C LEU A 355 -12.03 -1.34 8.27
N ARG A 356 -10.72 -1.09 8.13
CA ARG A 356 -9.80 -0.81 9.24
C ARG A 356 -10.20 0.43 10.04
N ASN A 357 -10.66 1.49 9.37
CA ASN A 357 -11.04 2.75 9.99
C ASN A 357 -12.46 2.73 10.60
N SER A 358 -13.32 1.82 10.14
CA SER A 358 -14.74 1.74 10.53
C SER A 358 -14.96 0.83 11.75
N ASP A 359 -14.36 1.20 12.88
CA ASP A 359 -14.40 0.40 14.12
C ASP A 359 -15.82 0.10 14.60
N TYR A 360 -16.74 1.07 14.48
CA TYR A 360 -18.10 1.02 15.06
C TYR A 360 -19.19 0.64 14.05
N SER A 361 -18.79 0.30 12.83
CA SER A 361 -19.69 -0.16 11.77
C SER A 361 -20.35 -1.51 12.08
N ASN A 362 -21.44 -1.79 11.37
CA ASN A 362 -22.22 -3.02 11.56
C ASN A 362 -21.35 -4.29 11.42
N PRO A 363 -21.32 -5.20 12.42
CA PRO A 363 -20.46 -6.39 12.38
C PRO A 363 -20.70 -7.32 11.19
N ALA A 364 -21.95 -7.50 10.75
CA ALA A 364 -22.27 -8.34 9.61
C ALA A 364 -21.72 -7.75 8.31
N LEU A 365 -21.84 -6.43 8.15
CA LEU A 365 -21.27 -5.71 7.01
C LEU A 365 -19.74 -5.80 6.99
N LYS A 366 -19.09 -5.65 8.16
CA LYS A 366 -17.63 -5.83 8.29
C LYS A 366 -17.19 -7.24 7.92
N LYS A 367 -17.93 -8.28 8.34
CA LYS A 367 -17.67 -9.68 7.96
C LYS A 367 -17.81 -9.90 6.46
N GLN A 368 -18.89 -9.39 5.85
CA GLN A 368 -19.10 -9.49 4.40
C GLN A 368 -17.97 -8.82 3.61
N LEU A 369 -17.60 -7.59 3.97
CA LEU A 369 -16.53 -6.87 3.29
C LEU A 369 -15.18 -7.57 3.45
N LEU A 370 -14.86 -8.10 4.63
CA LEU A 370 -13.61 -8.83 4.84
C LEU A 370 -13.53 -10.11 3.99
N ILE A 371 -14.62 -10.89 3.93
CA ILE A 371 -14.69 -12.10 3.10
C ILE A 371 -14.50 -11.75 1.63
N GLU A 372 -15.05 -10.63 1.19
CA GLU A 372 -14.93 -10.18 -0.20
C GLU A 372 -13.52 -9.64 -0.52
N ILE A 373 -12.85 -8.96 0.43
CA ILE A 373 -11.44 -8.60 0.31
C ILE A 373 -10.58 -9.86 0.12
N TYR A 374 -10.79 -10.90 0.93
CA TYR A 374 -10.07 -12.18 0.75
C TYR A 374 -10.42 -12.87 -0.57
N SER A 375 -11.67 -12.79 -1.02
CA SER A 375 -12.09 -13.34 -2.32
C SER A 375 -11.38 -12.62 -3.47
N SER A 376 -11.14 -11.32 -3.32
CA SER A 376 -10.40 -10.50 -4.27
C SER A 376 -8.89 -10.77 -4.23
N TRP A 377 -8.30 -11.04 -3.06
CA TRP A 377 -6.92 -11.55 -2.94
C TRP A 377 -6.73 -12.90 -3.65
N LYS A 378 -7.70 -13.81 -3.49
CA LYS A 378 -7.72 -15.08 -4.24
C LYS A 378 -7.80 -14.83 -5.74
N GLN A 379 -8.65 -13.90 -6.20
CA GLN A 379 -8.78 -13.60 -7.62
C GLN A 379 -7.49 -13.01 -8.19
N LEU A 380 -6.81 -12.12 -7.47
CA LEU A 380 -5.49 -11.61 -7.85
C LEU A 380 -4.46 -12.76 -7.93
N ALA A 381 -4.43 -13.65 -6.94
CA ALA A 381 -3.55 -14.82 -6.97
C ALA A 381 -3.80 -15.72 -8.18
N LYS A 382 -5.07 -15.95 -8.56
CA LYS A 382 -5.42 -16.68 -9.80
C LYS A 382 -4.82 -16.03 -11.05
N VAL A 383 -4.92 -14.71 -11.16
CA VAL A 383 -4.30 -13.99 -12.29
C VAL A 383 -2.78 -14.17 -12.27
N LEU A 384 -2.15 -14.02 -11.10
CA LEU A 384 -0.69 -14.17 -10.98
C LEU A 384 -0.23 -15.61 -11.27
N PHE A 385 -0.98 -16.63 -10.88
CA PHE A 385 -0.70 -18.02 -11.29
C PHE A 385 -0.75 -18.17 -12.82
N ALA A 386 -1.77 -17.60 -13.46
CA ALA A 386 -1.88 -17.63 -14.92
C ALA A 386 -0.75 -16.86 -15.63
N LEU A 387 -0.22 -15.79 -15.02
CA LEU A 387 0.92 -15.03 -15.53
C LEU A 387 2.29 -15.64 -15.19
N SER A 388 2.36 -16.61 -14.29
CA SER A 388 3.62 -17.16 -13.77
C SER A 388 4.56 -17.72 -14.86
N PRO A 389 4.08 -18.43 -15.91
CA PRO A 389 4.95 -18.88 -17.01
C PRO A 389 5.62 -17.72 -17.75
N ILE A 390 4.90 -16.64 -18.01
CA ILE A 390 5.45 -15.46 -18.69
C ILE A 390 6.52 -14.81 -17.81
N MET A 391 6.22 -14.67 -16.51
CA MET A 391 7.17 -14.12 -15.55
C MET A 391 8.44 -14.96 -15.47
N ALA A 392 8.34 -16.30 -15.50
CA ALA A 392 9.51 -17.19 -15.49
C ALA A 392 10.41 -17.01 -16.72
N ILE A 393 9.82 -16.77 -17.91
CA ILE A 393 10.56 -16.56 -19.17
C ILE A 393 11.18 -15.16 -19.23
N LYS A 394 10.38 -14.12 -18.98
CA LYS A 394 10.72 -12.73 -19.29
C LYS A 394 11.16 -11.90 -18.08
N GLY A 395 10.96 -12.41 -16.87
CA GLY A 395 11.12 -11.66 -15.63
C GLY A 395 10.01 -10.64 -15.38
N LYS A 396 9.01 -10.53 -16.26
CA LYS A 396 7.89 -9.58 -16.13
C LYS A 396 6.65 -10.02 -16.90
N ALA A 397 5.48 -9.60 -16.44
CA ALA A 397 4.19 -9.82 -17.10
C ALA A 397 3.24 -8.65 -16.83
N ALA A 398 2.26 -8.43 -17.71
CA ALA A 398 1.23 -7.43 -17.50
C ALA A 398 -0.15 -7.94 -17.92
N PHE A 399 -1.20 -7.52 -17.22
CA PHE A 399 -2.59 -7.88 -17.51
C PHE A 399 -3.54 -6.78 -17.04
N GLN A 400 -4.46 -6.34 -17.92
CA GLN A 400 -5.53 -5.38 -17.62
C GLN A 400 -5.02 -4.16 -16.81
N GLY A 401 -3.93 -3.55 -17.28
CA GLY A 401 -3.26 -2.40 -16.68
C GLY A 401 -2.18 -2.76 -15.65
N ALA A 402 -2.28 -3.87 -14.93
CA ALA A 402 -1.31 -4.18 -13.88
C ALA A 402 -0.05 -4.79 -14.51
N ALA A 403 1.13 -4.33 -14.08
CA ALA A 403 2.42 -4.90 -14.47
C ALA A 403 3.14 -5.46 -13.24
N PHE A 404 3.80 -6.60 -13.43
CA PHE A 404 4.53 -7.33 -12.40
C PHE A 404 5.91 -7.67 -12.92
N GLU A 405 6.92 -7.57 -12.06
CA GLU A 405 8.30 -7.95 -12.36
C GLU A 405 8.90 -8.77 -11.23
N LEU A 406 9.86 -9.62 -11.58
CA LEU A 406 10.62 -10.40 -10.63
C LEU A 406 11.77 -9.57 -10.09
N ASP A 407 11.84 -9.48 -8.77
CA ASP A 407 12.96 -8.87 -8.04
C ASP A 407 13.62 -9.92 -7.14
N GLY A 408 14.91 -10.20 -7.36
CA GLY A 408 15.68 -11.23 -6.67
C GLY A 408 16.00 -12.48 -7.49
N ASN A 409 16.52 -13.50 -6.81
CA ASN A 409 16.92 -14.76 -7.44
C ASN A 409 15.77 -15.78 -7.41
N PHE A 410 15.26 -16.14 -8.58
CA PHE A 410 14.21 -17.15 -8.76
C PHE A 410 14.74 -18.48 -9.32
N GLY A 411 16.06 -18.63 -9.48
CA GLY A 411 16.66 -19.82 -10.08
C GLY A 411 17.11 -19.61 -11.52
N GLU A 412 17.85 -20.60 -12.03
CA GLU A 412 18.50 -20.49 -13.33
C GLU A 412 17.64 -21.08 -14.46
N THR A 413 16.87 -22.14 -14.16
CA THR A 413 16.02 -22.83 -15.13
C THR A 413 14.60 -22.29 -15.12
N PHE A 414 13.87 -22.51 -16.22
CA PHE A 414 12.46 -22.14 -16.30
C PHE A 414 11.62 -22.83 -15.22
N GLU A 415 11.88 -24.11 -14.98
CA GLU A 415 11.16 -24.94 -14.02
C GLU A 415 11.38 -24.46 -12.58
N GLU A 416 12.64 -24.15 -12.22
CA GLU A 416 13.00 -23.61 -10.92
C GLU A 416 12.35 -22.24 -10.70
N ARG A 417 12.40 -21.36 -11.72
CA ARG A 417 11.75 -20.05 -11.68
C ARG A 417 10.26 -20.15 -11.52
N LEU A 418 9.58 -20.92 -12.36
CA LEU A 418 8.13 -21.07 -12.31
C LEU A 418 7.66 -21.58 -10.95
N ASN A 419 8.33 -22.62 -10.42
CA ASN A 419 8.01 -23.17 -9.10
C ASN A 419 8.24 -22.14 -7.99
N THR A 420 9.37 -21.43 -8.01
CA THR A 420 9.68 -20.40 -7.01
C THR A 420 8.67 -19.26 -7.06
N ILE A 421 8.31 -18.78 -8.26
CA ILE A 421 7.30 -17.74 -8.47
C ILE A 421 5.98 -18.17 -7.83
N VAL A 422 5.44 -19.33 -8.23
CA VAL A 422 4.15 -19.84 -7.75
C VAL A 422 4.12 -19.97 -6.23
N GLN A 423 5.23 -20.42 -5.63
CA GLN A 423 5.38 -20.59 -4.19
C GLN A 423 5.48 -19.27 -3.40
N VAL A 424 5.87 -18.15 -4.00
CA VAL A 424 5.94 -16.87 -3.25
C VAL A 424 4.67 -16.02 -3.42
N LEU A 425 3.81 -16.36 -4.38
CA LEU A 425 2.62 -15.55 -4.70
C LEU A 425 1.65 -15.35 -3.51
N PRO A 426 1.30 -16.36 -2.69
CA PRO A 426 0.43 -16.12 -1.54
C PRO A 426 1.04 -15.10 -0.56
N THR A 427 2.34 -15.24 -0.28
CA THR A 427 3.10 -14.32 0.57
C THR A 427 3.16 -12.91 -0.02
N ASN A 428 3.38 -12.78 -1.33
CA ASN A 428 3.43 -11.47 -2.00
C ASN A 428 2.07 -10.77 -2.01
N VAL A 429 0.97 -11.48 -2.30
CA VAL A 429 -0.39 -10.90 -2.28
C VAL A 429 -0.74 -10.39 -0.89
N VAL A 430 -0.50 -11.19 0.15
CA VAL A 430 -0.74 -10.77 1.54
C VAL A 430 0.18 -9.62 1.91
N GLY A 431 1.47 -9.72 1.56
CA GLY A 431 2.49 -8.72 1.83
C GLY A 431 2.17 -7.35 1.24
N TYR A 432 1.52 -7.32 0.06
CA TYR A 432 1.14 -6.10 -0.64
C TYR A 432 -0.01 -5.34 0.05
N PHE A 433 -0.97 -6.03 0.68
CA PHE A 433 -2.18 -5.40 1.24
C PHE A 433 -2.30 -5.43 2.76
N GLN A 434 -1.43 -6.18 3.45
CA GLN A 434 -1.54 -6.41 4.89
C GLN A 434 -1.54 -5.12 5.73
N ASP A 435 -0.81 -4.08 5.31
CA ASP A 435 -0.70 -2.83 6.06
C ASP A 435 -1.93 -1.94 5.88
N ASP A 436 -2.61 -2.02 4.74
CA ASP A 436 -3.88 -1.34 4.50
C ASP A 436 -5.01 -1.97 5.33
N LEU A 437 -5.00 -3.30 5.48
CA LEU A 437 -6.07 -4.05 6.14
C LEU A 437 -5.89 -4.15 7.66
N TYR A 438 -4.68 -4.42 8.15
CA TYR A 438 -4.50 -4.81 9.54
C TYR A 438 -4.67 -3.65 10.53
N SER A 439 -5.37 -3.93 11.63
CA SER A 439 -5.35 -3.15 12.87
C SER A 439 -5.48 -4.11 14.06
N PRO A 440 -4.80 -3.84 15.20
CA PRO A 440 -4.94 -4.66 16.40
C PRO A 440 -6.41 -4.81 16.87
N LYS A 441 -7.26 -3.83 16.57
CA LYS A 441 -8.66 -3.79 17.04
C LYS A 441 -9.59 -4.78 16.34
N ILE A 442 -9.28 -5.15 15.09
CA ILE A 442 -10.13 -6.04 14.29
C ILE A 442 -9.68 -7.51 14.33
N GLY A 443 -8.77 -7.86 15.24
CA GLY A 443 -8.32 -9.23 15.48
C GLY A 443 -9.45 -10.27 15.61
N PRO A 444 -10.51 -10.02 16.41
CA PRO A 444 -11.63 -10.96 16.52
C PRO A 444 -12.34 -11.23 15.18
N LEU A 445 -12.47 -10.20 14.34
CA LEU A 445 -13.07 -10.34 13.00
C LEU A 445 -12.20 -11.23 12.09
N PHE A 446 -10.87 -11.07 12.16
CA PHE A 446 -9.96 -11.96 11.43
C PHE A 446 -10.11 -13.41 11.86
N TYR A 447 -10.25 -13.69 13.16
CA TYR A 447 -10.40 -15.06 13.66
C TYR A 447 -11.75 -15.69 13.31
N ASP A 448 -12.82 -14.89 13.33
CA ASP A 448 -14.15 -15.36 12.94
C ASP A 448 -14.15 -15.81 11.47
N CYS A 449 -13.67 -14.96 10.56
CA CYS A 449 -13.50 -15.33 9.15
C CYS A 449 -12.50 -16.48 8.96
N PHE A 450 -11.38 -16.44 9.71
CA PHE A 450 -10.35 -17.47 9.61
C PHE A 450 -10.88 -18.83 10.00
N ASN A 451 -11.64 -18.97 11.09
CA ASN A 451 -12.11 -20.28 11.53
C ASN A 451 -13.16 -20.87 10.58
N ASP A 452 -14.00 -20.03 9.98
CA ASP A 452 -15.07 -20.46 9.05
C ASP A 452 -14.58 -20.74 7.62
N GLU A 453 -13.39 -20.27 7.24
CA GLU A 453 -12.88 -20.40 5.87
C GLU A 453 -12.55 -21.86 5.49
N LYS A 454 -13.00 -22.26 4.29
CA LYS A 454 -12.87 -23.61 3.73
C LYS A 454 -11.98 -23.67 2.49
N ASN A 455 -11.85 -22.58 1.75
CA ASN A 455 -10.97 -22.51 0.59
C ASN A 455 -9.51 -22.50 1.05
N GLU A 456 -8.72 -23.46 0.60
CA GLU A 456 -7.36 -23.69 1.13
C GLU A 456 -6.42 -22.50 0.88
N LEU A 457 -6.48 -21.90 -0.31
CA LEU A 457 -5.68 -20.73 -0.65
C LEU A 457 -6.06 -19.51 0.19
N MET A 458 -7.35 -19.21 0.30
CA MET A 458 -7.82 -18.09 1.14
C MET A 458 -7.48 -18.32 2.61
N LYS A 459 -7.69 -19.54 3.13
CA LYS A 459 -7.31 -19.92 4.50
C LYS A 459 -5.83 -19.69 4.72
N HIS A 460 -4.99 -20.07 3.75
CA HIS A 460 -3.56 -19.88 3.86
C HIS A 460 -3.16 -18.40 3.83
N GLN A 461 -3.73 -17.60 2.92
CA GLN A 461 -3.50 -16.15 2.88
C GLN A 461 -3.89 -15.47 4.21
N GLN A 462 -4.98 -15.90 4.83
CA GLN A 462 -5.41 -15.43 6.15
C GLN A 462 -4.43 -15.86 7.26
N ALA A 463 -3.91 -17.09 7.22
CA ALA A 463 -2.87 -17.55 8.14
C ALA A 463 -1.59 -16.73 8.01
N LEU A 464 -1.15 -16.43 6.79
CA LEU A 464 0.01 -15.56 6.53
C LEU A 464 -0.20 -14.15 7.11
N LEU A 465 -1.38 -13.55 6.92
CA LEU A 465 -1.71 -12.26 7.52
C LEU A 465 -1.58 -12.29 9.06
N ILE A 466 -2.12 -13.33 9.69
CA ILE A 466 -2.04 -13.53 11.14
C ILE A 466 -0.58 -13.74 11.60
N ILE A 467 0.25 -14.43 10.83
CA ILE A 467 1.69 -14.62 11.12
C ILE A 467 2.46 -13.31 10.98
N PHE A 468 2.17 -12.52 9.95
CA PHE A 468 2.89 -11.27 9.69
C PHE A 468 2.56 -10.19 10.70
N LYS A 469 1.30 -10.11 11.14
CA LYS A 469 0.81 -9.03 12.00
C LYS A 469 0.55 -9.41 13.46
N ARG A 470 0.51 -10.71 13.78
CA ARG A 470 0.44 -11.26 15.14
C ARG A 470 -0.58 -10.57 16.07
N PRO A 471 -1.88 -10.49 15.70
CA PRO A 471 -2.90 -9.97 16.60
C PRO A 471 -2.96 -10.74 17.94
N ASN A 472 -3.53 -10.14 18.99
CA ASN A 472 -3.67 -10.80 20.29
C ASN A 472 -4.34 -12.17 20.14
N GLY A 473 -3.71 -13.23 20.63
CA GLY A 473 -4.19 -14.61 20.48
C GLY A 473 -3.76 -15.31 19.18
N TRP A 474 -2.91 -14.72 18.34
CA TRP A 474 -2.50 -15.30 17.05
C TRP A 474 -1.89 -16.70 17.18
N LYS A 475 -1.11 -16.94 18.23
CA LYS A 475 -0.37 -18.20 18.43
C LYS A 475 -1.27 -19.41 18.36
N ILE A 476 -2.41 -19.40 19.07
CA ILE A 476 -3.31 -20.56 19.12
C ILE A 476 -4.00 -20.80 17.78
N GLN A 477 -4.31 -19.74 17.04
CA GLN A 477 -4.93 -19.83 15.72
C GLN A 477 -3.96 -20.47 14.72
N ILE A 478 -2.69 -20.05 14.73
CA ILE A 478 -1.65 -20.62 13.86
C ILE A 478 -1.28 -22.04 14.29
N GLU A 479 -1.24 -22.34 15.59
CA GLU A 479 -1.08 -23.71 16.09
C GLU A 479 -2.17 -24.63 15.55
N ASN A 480 -3.44 -24.22 15.67
CA ASN A 480 -4.58 -24.98 15.17
C ASN A 480 -4.48 -25.20 13.64
N TYR A 481 -4.12 -24.16 12.90
CA TYR A 481 -3.91 -24.24 11.46
C TYR A 481 -2.78 -25.20 11.06
N ILE A 482 -1.61 -25.10 11.72
CA ILE A 482 -0.50 -26.04 11.52
C ILE A 482 -0.98 -27.46 11.77
N THR A 483 -1.82 -27.70 12.79
CA THR A 483 -2.34 -29.04 13.09
C THR A 483 -3.44 -29.52 12.13
N SER A 484 -4.13 -28.63 11.42
CA SER A 484 -5.18 -29.03 10.47
C SER A 484 -4.65 -29.38 9.07
N ILE A 485 -3.57 -28.75 8.61
CA ILE A 485 -3.06 -28.94 7.23
C ILE A 485 -2.23 -30.23 7.04
N ASN A 486 -2.13 -30.76 5.82
CA ASN A 486 -1.37 -32.00 5.59
C ASN A 486 0.13 -31.83 5.94
N LYS A 487 0.77 -32.87 6.51
CA LYS A 487 2.19 -32.84 6.91
C LYS A 487 3.18 -32.55 5.76
N ASN A 488 2.77 -32.80 4.52
CA ASN A 488 3.59 -32.63 3.33
C ASN A 488 3.04 -31.55 2.40
N SER A 489 2.00 -30.79 2.78
CA SER A 489 1.48 -29.75 1.90
C SER A 489 2.46 -28.59 1.75
N TYR A 490 2.39 -27.92 0.60
CA TYR A 490 2.98 -26.60 0.41
C TYR A 490 2.56 -25.63 1.52
N TYR A 491 1.29 -25.65 1.94
CA TYR A 491 0.80 -24.72 2.96
C TYR A 491 1.55 -24.83 4.29
N LEU A 492 1.95 -26.05 4.68
CA LEU A 492 2.75 -26.23 5.89
C LEU A 492 4.19 -25.73 5.70
N TYR A 493 4.77 -26.01 4.53
CA TYR A 493 6.10 -25.51 4.15
C TYR A 493 6.16 -23.97 4.19
N ASP A 494 5.23 -23.30 3.52
CA ASP A 494 5.19 -21.85 3.44
C ASP A 494 4.91 -21.22 4.81
N THR A 495 4.01 -21.81 5.60
CA THR A 495 3.77 -21.41 7.00
C THR A 495 5.05 -21.43 7.84
N VAL A 496 5.84 -22.51 7.73
CA VAL A 496 7.09 -22.66 8.47
C VAL A 496 8.14 -21.66 7.99
N ASN A 497 8.24 -21.42 6.69
CA ASN A 497 9.17 -20.44 6.14
C ASN A 497 8.79 -19.01 6.51
N ALA A 498 7.50 -18.65 6.46
CA ALA A 498 7.00 -17.38 6.96
C ALA A 498 7.41 -17.16 8.41
N LEU A 499 7.20 -18.16 9.28
CA LEU A 499 7.62 -18.09 10.69
C LEU A 499 9.15 -18.00 10.86
N ARG A 500 9.95 -18.70 10.04
CA ARG A 500 11.42 -18.61 10.06
C ARG A 500 11.92 -17.23 9.64
N THR A 501 11.33 -16.65 8.60
CA THR A 501 11.59 -15.26 8.18
C THR A 501 11.28 -14.30 9.32
N LYS A 502 10.12 -14.46 9.96
CA LYS A 502 9.75 -13.64 11.13
C LYS A 502 10.71 -13.83 12.30
N TYR A 503 11.19 -15.05 12.55
CA TYR A 503 12.20 -15.32 13.57
C TYR A 503 13.52 -14.59 13.28
N ARG A 504 13.99 -14.64 12.03
CA ARG A 504 15.28 -14.08 11.57
C ARG A 504 15.31 -12.56 11.60
N PHE A 505 14.27 -11.92 11.06
CA PHE A 505 14.30 -10.49 10.72
C PHE A 505 13.40 -9.61 11.58
N ASP A 506 12.38 -10.14 12.28
CA ASP A 506 11.51 -9.24 13.05
C ASP A 506 12.15 -8.80 14.38
N PHE A 507 11.89 -7.56 14.75
CA PHE A 507 12.11 -7.03 16.10
C PHE A 507 10.92 -7.43 16.99
N VAL A 508 11.10 -8.46 17.80
CA VAL A 508 10.06 -9.00 18.70
C VAL A 508 10.60 -9.18 20.11
N ASN A 509 9.73 -9.14 21.11
CA ASN A 509 10.13 -9.42 22.49
C ASN A 509 10.44 -10.93 22.69
N GLN A 510 11.07 -11.28 23.81
CA GLN A 510 11.50 -12.65 24.05
C GLN A 510 10.35 -13.68 24.09
N ASP A 511 9.17 -13.30 24.58
CA ASP A 511 8.04 -14.24 24.70
C ASP A 511 7.35 -14.49 23.35
N GLU A 512 7.26 -13.46 22.50
CA GLU A 512 6.88 -13.61 21.10
C GLU A 512 7.90 -14.43 20.33
N LEU A 513 9.20 -14.20 20.54
CA LEU A 513 10.27 -14.97 19.90
C LEU A 513 10.21 -16.45 20.28
N LYS A 514 9.95 -16.77 21.56
CA LYS A 514 9.69 -18.14 22.03
C LYS A 514 8.46 -18.75 21.35
N SER A 515 7.41 -17.95 21.14
CA SER A 515 6.18 -18.39 20.47
C SER A 515 6.43 -18.71 18.99
N ILE A 516 7.16 -17.85 18.27
CA ILE A 516 7.56 -18.09 16.88
C ILE A 516 8.43 -19.36 16.81
N LYS A 517 9.46 -19.46 17.66
CA LYS A 517 10.34 -20.64 17.76
C LYS A 517 9.54 -21.93 17.95
N TYR A 518 8.58 -21.92 18.88
CA TYR A 518 7.70 -23.07 19.13
C TYR A 518 6.90 -23.46 17.88
N LEU A 519 6.28 -22.50 17.19
CA LEU A 519 5.47 -22.78 16.00
C LEU A 519 6.31 -23.29 14.82
N VAL A 520 7.53 -22.76 14.62
CA VAL A 520 8.48 -23.30 13.63
C VAL A 520 8.77 -24.76 13.93
N LYS A 521 9.13 -25.08 15.18
CA LYS A 521 9.41 -26.46 15.59
C LYS A 521 8.19 -27.36 15.50
N LEU A 522 6.99 -26.85 15.79
CA LEU A 522 5.75 -27.60 15.65
C LEU A 522 5.50 -28.01 14.20
N GLY A 523 5.66 -27.07 13.26
CA GLY A 523 5.51 -27.37 11.83
C GLY A 523 6.55 -28.37 11.32
N LEU A 524 7.82 -28.22 11.72
CA LEU A 524 8.88 -29.17 11.40
C LEU A 524 8.64 -30.56 12.02
N ALA A 525 8.21 -30.62 13.28
CA ALA A 525 7.85 -31.87 13.95
C ALA A 525 6.69 -32.57 13.25
N LYS A 526 5.68 -31.81 12.81
CA LYS A 526 4.56 -32.36 12.04
C LYS A 526 5.02 -32.97 10.73
N HIS A 527 5.88 -32.27 9.99
CA HIS A 527 6.46 -32.79 8.76
C HIS A 527 7.26 -34.09 9.01
N HIS A 528 8.13 -34.09 10.02
CA HIS A 528 9.04 -35.18 10.31
C HIS A 528 8.34 -36.43 10.89
N PHE A 529 7.50 -36.26 11.91
CA PHE A 529 6.90 -37.38 12.65
C PHE A 529 5.50 -37.77 12.16
N GLY A 530 4.83 -36.91 11.38
CA GLY A 530 3.45 -37.11 10.95
C GLY A 530 2.42 -37.08 12.09
N GLY A 531 1.16 -37.43 11.77
CA GLY A 531 0.03 -37.37 12.71
C GLY A 531 -0.72 -36.03 12.74
N ALA A 532 -1.82 -35.96 13.49
CA ALA A 532 -2.69 -34.78 13.57
C ALA A 532 -2.03 -33.61 14.34
N LYS A 533 -1.54 -33.88 15.56
CA LYS A 533 -0.81 -32.91 16.39
C LYS A 533 0.43 -33.55 17.02
N PRO A 534 1.64 -33.06 16.73
CA PRO A 534 2.86 -33.53 17.39
C PRO A 534 2.80 -33.33 18.92
N SER A 535 3.30 -34.29 19.69
CA SER A 535 3.46 -34.16 21.13
C SER A 535 4.56 -33.16 21.48
N MET A 536 4.52 -32.58 22.69
CA MET A 536 5.58 -31.69 23.14
C MET A 536 6.97 -32.37 23.12
N SER A 537 7.02 -33.68 23.41
CA SER A 537 8.25 -34.46 23.30
C SER A 537 8.77 -34.59 21.86
N GLN A 538 7.89 -34.64 20.85
CA GLN A 538 8.29 -34.60 19.44
C GLN A 538 8.78 -33.21 19.02
N VAL A 539 8.15 -32.14 19.50
CA VAL A 539 8.57 -30.76 19.22
C VAL A 539 9.96 -30.47 19.81
N ILE A 540 10.24 -30.94 21.02
CA ILE A 540 11.54 -30.77 21.69
C ILE A 540 12.66 -31.50 20.93
N LYS A 541 12.36 -32.61 20.24
CA LYS A 541 13.34 -33.35 19.42
C LYS A 541 13.80 -32.57 18.17
N ILE A 542 13.08 -31.53 17.74
CA ILE A 542 13.55 -30.68 16.64
C ILE A 542 14.66 -29.78 17.16
N ASP A 543 15.86 -29.98 16.63
CA ASP A 543 17.07 -29.26 17.03
C ASP A 543 16.98 -27.76 16.68
N ASP A 544 17.61 -26.90 17.51
CA ASP A 544 17.64 -25.45 17.31
C ASP A 544 18.42 -25.03 16.04
N SER A 545 19.31 -25.88 15.52
CA SER A 545 19.99 -25.68 14.22
C SER A 545 19.05 -25.55 13.02
N ASN A 546 17.78 -25.95 13.16
CA ASN A 546 16.76 -25.75 12.12
C ASN A 546 16.22 -24.31 12.10
N LEU A 547 16.49 -23.51 13.14
CA LEU A 547 16.14 -22.10 13.20
C LEU A 547 17.21 -21.27 12.48
N PRO A 548 16.82 -20.24 11.72
CA PRO A 548 17.80 -19.33 11.14
C PRO A 548 18.48 -18.48 12.22
N ASN A 549 19.73 -18.09 11.99
CA ASN A 549 20.40 -17.08 12.81
C ASN A 549 19.62 -15.77 12.74
N ARG A 550 19.51 -15.06 13.86
CA ARG A 550 18.91 -13.72 13.88
C ARG A 550 19.87 -12.70 13.29
N GLU A 551 19.32 -11.75 12.53
CA GLU A 551 20.11 -10.64 11.98
C GLU A 551 20.21 -9.44 12.91
N TYR A 552 19.35 -9.37 13.92
CA TYR A 552 19.31 -8.29 14.90
C TYR A 552 19.52 -8.84 16.31
N ASP A 553 20.58 -9.63 16.49
CA ASP A 553 21.12 -9.93 17.81
C ASP A 553 22.22 -8.91 18.13
N GLU A 554 21.79 -7.68 18.43
CA GLU A 554 22.51 -6.65 19.22
C GLU A 554 21.58 -5.51 19.62
#